data_AF-A0A1M6P661-F1
#
_entry.id   AF-A0A1M6P661-F1
#
_cell.length_a   1.000
_cell.length_b   1.000
_cell.length_c   1.000
_cell.angle_alpha   90.00
_cell.angle_beta   90.00
_cell.angle_gamma   90.00
#
_symmetry.space_group_name_H-M   'P 1'
#
loop_
_entity.id
_entity.type
_entity.pdbx_description
1 polymer ?
#
loop_
_entity_poly.entity_id
_entity_poly.type
_entity_poly.pdbx_seq_one_letter_code
_entity_poly.pdbx_strand_id
1 'polypeptide(L)'
;MKIRPEILDHWPEVSARLPADFDVEATARARGAFTRAREIKNAETLLRLALAYGGLGMSLRETCAWAEAGGIVSLSDPSLLDRLCKAAPWLGDIVAALIAEQAKVPAGRWAGYRLRALDGTSICQPGADRTTWRLHVGYDLATGQVDQLELTDGYGAENLQRLTYRPGDIVLGDRYYARPRDLRPVVEAGADFIVRTGWNSLRLLQANGEPFDLFAALAAQAEQLSEVQVRIHEGITGSPPPEPLMLRLIIRRKDPEQAQAEQKRLLKDAKKRGRQPDPRSLEAAKYILLLTSLPVAAFPPSEILALYRFRWQIELAFKRFKSLAGLDLLPAKKPELARAWIYARLIVAIIAEQIAGQVPDSSPSGPGTTRKPIALASHEDSPRHHLRRHSRPTPVANCLQPLHQNPSSPL
;
A
#
# COMPACT_ATOMS: atom_id res chain seq x y z
N MET A 1 9.50 13.24 -2.85
CA MET A 1 9.84 12.87 -4.23
C MET A 1 8.76 13.45 -5.15
N LYS A 2 9.09 14.42 -6.01
CA LYS A 2 8.18 14.88 -7.07
C LYS A 2 8.89 14.50 -8.37
N ILE A 3 8.35 13.51 -9.08
CA ILE A 3 8.92 13.07 -10.36
C ILE A 3 8.65 14.20 -11.35
N ARG A 4 9.73 14.76 -11.93
CA ARG A 4 9.60 15.85 -12.90
C ARG A 4 9.82 15.34 -14.32
N PRO A 5 9.20 15.98 -15.33
CA PRO A 5 9.32 15.55 -16.72
C PRO A 5 10.75 15.50 -17.25
N GLU A 6 11.61 16.40 -16.75
CA GLU A 6 13.00 16.52 -17.15
C GLU A 6 13.81 15.22 -17.03
N ILE A 7 13.36 14.25 -16.21
CA ILE A 7 14.03 12.95 -16.09
C ILE A 7 14.08 12.18 -17.42
N LEU A 8 13.10 12.37 -18.32
CA LEU A 8 13.10 11.71 -19.63
C LEU A 8 13.98 12.40 -20.68
N ASP A 9 14.43 13.62 -20.38
CA ASP A 9 15.43 14.32 -21.19
C ASP A 9 16.83 13.70 -20.94
N HIS A 10 17.05 13.16 -19.73
CA HIS A 10 18.23 12.38 -19.35
C HIS A 10 18.05 10.88 -19.61
N TRP A 11 17.56 10.52 -20.79
CA TRP A 11 17.21 9.13 -21.13
C TRP A 11 18.33 8.10 -20.88
N PRO A 12 19.62 8.35 -21.19
CA PRO A 12 20.68 7.39 -20.89
C PRO A 12 20.76 7.02 -19.40
N GLU A 13 20.48 7.96 -18.50
CA GLU A 13 20.48 7.70 -17.06
C GLU A 13 19.30 6.83 -16.64
N VAL A 14 18.12 7.02 -17.24
CA VAL A 14 16.93 6.18 -16.99
C VAL A 14 17.14 4.78 -17.55
N SER A 15 17.65 4.68 -18.77
CA SER A 15 17.90 3.40 -19.45
C SER A 15 18.93 2.56 -18.69
N ALA A 16 19.98 3.20 -18.16
CA ALA A 16 21.01 2.52 -17.35
C ALA A 16 20.49 1.93 -16.02
N ARG A 17 19.26 2.26 -15.60
CA ARG A 17 18.61 1.68 -14.40
C ARG A 17 17.80 0.43 -14.70
N LEU A 18 17.54 0.13 -15.97
CA LEU A 18 16.98 -1.15 -16.34
C LEU A 18 18.01 -2.26 -16.06
N PRO A 19 17.59 -3.46 -15.65
CA PRO A 19 18.52 -4.55 -15.40
C PRO A 19 19.35 -4.85 -16.66
N ALA A 20 20.66 -5.06 -16.49
CA ALA A 20 21.58 -5.22 -17.62
C ALA A 20 21.29 -6.47 -18.47
N ASP A 21 20.65 -7.48 -17.88
CA ASP A 21 20.20 -8.73 -18.50
C ASP A 21 18.80 -8.61 -19.13
N PHE A 22 18.12 -7.46 -18.99
CA PHE A 22 16.79 -7.24 -19.56
C PHE A 22 16.87 -6.70 -20.99
N ASP A 23 16.72 -7.60 -21.97
CA ASP A 23 16.60 -7.20 -23.38
C ASP A 23 15.24 -6.53 -23.65
N VAL A 24 15.23 -5.21 -23.65
CA VAL A 24 14.06 -4.35 -23.85
C VAL A 24 13.34 -4.67 -25.17
N GLU A 25 14.10 -4.93 -26.24
CA GLU A 25 13.54 -5.12 -27.59
C GLU A 25 12.98 -6.55 -27.74
N ALA A 26 13.74 -7.56 -27.32
CA ALA A 26 13.32 -8.96 -27.42
C ALA A 26 12.09 -9.24 -26.54
N THR A 27 12.07 -8.74 -25.30
CA THR A 27 10.92 -8.89 -24.39
C THR A 27 9.69 -8.16 -24.91
N ALA A 28 9.84 -6.97 -25.50
CA ALA A 28 8.74 -6.24 -26.12
C ALA A 28 8.13 -7.00 -27.29
N ARG A 29 8.96 -7.64 -28.13
CA ARG A 29 8.49 -8.49 -29.24
C ARG A 29 7.77 -9.74 -28.72
N ALA A 30 8.37 -10.44 -27.77
CA ALA A 30 7.81 -11.67 -27.20
C ALA A 30 6.44 -11.46 -26.56
N ARG A 31 6.22 -10.31 -25.91
CA ARG A 31 4.93 -9.92 -25.32
C ARG A 31 3.95 -9.26 -26.30
N GLY A 32 4.34 -9.08 -27.56
CA GLY A 32 3.50 -8.43 -28.57
C GLY A 32 3.34 -6.92 -28.40
N ALA A 33 4.11 -6.29 -27.49
CA ALA A 33 4.15 -4.84 -27.32
C ALA A 33 4.75 -4.16 -28.56
N PHE A 34 5.77 -4.78 -29.15
CA PHE A 34 6.47 -4.28 -30.33
C PHE A 34 6.47 -5.29 -31.47
N THR A 35 5.42 -5.31 -32.31
CA THR A 35 5.31 -6.26 -33.43
C THR A 35 5.69 -5.66 -34.78
N ARG A 36 5.48 -4.35 -34.97
CA ARG A 36 5.76 -3.63 -36.20
C ARG A 36 6.30 -2.24 -35.86
N ALA A 37 7.40 -1.85 -36.49
CA ALA A 37 8.01 -0.54 -36.27
C ALA A 37 7.04 0.59 -36.64
N ARG A 38 6.58 0.67 -37.90
CA ARG A 38 5.84 1.85 -38.43
C ARG A 38 6.53 3.15 -37.96
N GLU A 39 5.86 4.02 -37.20
CA GLU A 39 6.41 5.27 -36.65
C GLU A 39 7.37 5.03 -35.48
N ILE A 40 7.11 4.05 -34.62
CA ILE A 40 7.95 3.71 -33.45
C ILE A 40 9.04 2.74 -33.90
N LYS A 41 10.30 3.18 -34.01
CA LYS A 41 11.35 2.36 -34.65
C LYS A 41 11.95 1.27 -33.76
N ASN A 42 11.83 1.39 -32.43
CA ASN A 42 12.35 0.44 -31.45
C ASN A 42 11.48 0.45 -30.18
N ALA A 43 11.67 -0.55 -29.32
CA ALA A 43 10.98 -0.71 -28.05
C ALA A 43 11.38 0.37 -27.02
N GLU A 44 12.60 0.89 -27.12
CA GLU A 44 13.10 1.98 -26.27
C GLU A 44 12.23 3.24 -26.41
N THR A 45 11.89 3.63 -27.65
CA THR A 45 10.94 4.72 -27.91
C THR A 45 9.56 4.41 -27.35
N LEU A 46 9.07 3.17 -27.46
CA LEU A 46 7.79 2.78 -26.85
C LEU A 46 7.82 2.93 -25.32
N LEU A 47 8.92 2.55 -24.67
CA LEU A 47 9.11 2.72 -23.23
C LEU A 47 9.12 4.21 -22.86
N ARG A 48 9.85 5.05 -23.58
CA ARG A 48 9.87 6.51 -23.37
C ARG A 48 8.47 7.11 -23.38
N LEU A 49 7.65 6.74 -24.38
CA LEU A 49 6.26 7.19 -24.48
C LEU A 49 5.40 6.68 -23.32
N ALA A 50 5.58 5.43 -22.91
CA ALA A 50 4.87 4.87 -21.76
C ALA A 50 5.23 5.59 -20.45
N LEU A 51 6.50 5.92 -20.23
CA LEU A 51 6.94 6.67 -19.07
C LEU A 51 6.49 8.14 -19.12
N ALA A 52 6.43 8.76 -20.30
CA ALA A 52 5.87 10.11 -20.43
C ALA A 52 4.37 10.15 -20.07
N TYR A 53 3.57 9.26 -20.67
CA TYR A 53 2.15 9.17 -20.40
C TYR A 53 1.86 8.71 -18.95
N GLY A 54 2.34 7.52 -18.61
CA GLY A 54 2.01 6.85 -17.36
C GLY A 54 2.91 7.22 -16.20
N GLY A 55 4.20 7.36 -16.44
CA GLY A 55 5.22 7.65 -15.43
C GLY A 55 5.26 9.09 -14.95
N LEU A 56 5.08 10.04 -15.86
CA LEU A 56 5.08 11.48 -15.58
C LEU A 56 3.68 12.08 -15.51
N GLY A 57 2.66 11.40 -16.05
CA GLY A 57 1.27 11.84 -15.99
C GLY A 57 0.86 12.81 -17.08
N MET A 58 1.59 12.84 -18.20
CA MET A 58 1.14 13.55 -19.39
C MET A 58 -0.14 12.91 -19.94
N SER A 59 -1.03 13.70 -20.51
CA SER A 59 -2.10 13.20 -21.37
C SER A 59 -1.52 12.56 -22.65
N LEU A 60 -2.35 11.80 -23.38
CA LEU A 60 -1.93 11.24 -24.67
C LEU A 60 -1.48 12.34 -25.64
N ARG A 61 -2.25 13.43 -25.70
CA ARG A 61 -1.95 14.60 -26.54
C ARG A 61 -0.65 15.28 -26.17
N GLU A 62 -0.42 15.51 -24.88
CA GLU A 62 0.84 16.08 -24.39
C GLU A 62 2.02 15.15 -24.68
N THR A 63 1.83 13.83 -24.54
CA THR A 63 2.87 12.84 -24.84
C THR A 63 3.25 12.86 -26.32
N CYS A 64 2.28 12.90 -27.23
CA CYS A 64 2.52 13.02 -28.68
C CYS A 64 3.25 14.33 -29.01
N ALA A 65 2.78 15.46 -28.47
CA ALA A 65 3.38 16.77 -28.70
C ALA A 65 4.82 16.85 -28.16
N TRP A 66 5.07 16.32 -26.97
CA TRP A 66 6.40 16.22 -26.38
C TRP A 66 7.34 15.35 -27.23
N ALA A 67 6.85 14.19 -27.69
CA ALA A 67 7.65 13.28 -28.52
C ALA A 67 8.00 13.89 -29.88
N GLU A 68 7.08 14.63 -30.49
CA GLU A 68 7.31 15.32 -31.76
C GLU A 68 8.28 16.50 -31.60
N ALA A 69 8.07 17.34 -30.58
CA ALA A 69 8.96 18.47 -30.28
C ALA A 69 10.39 18.02 -29.94
N GLY A 70 10.54 16.86 -29.28
CA GLY A 70 11.83 16.26 -28.95
C GLY A 70 12.46 15.44 -30.08
N GLY A 71 11.83 15.36 -31.26
CA GLY A 71 12.33 14.55 -32.39
C GLY A 71 12.36 13.04 -32.12
N ILE A 72 11.58 12.56 -31.14
CA ILE A 72 11.53 11.15 -30.74
C ILE A 72 10.68 10.35 -31.73
N VAL A 73 9.45 10.81 -31.97
CA VAL A 73 8.50 10.21 -32.92
C VAL A 73 7.32 11.16 -33.15
N SER A 74 6.75 11.15 -34.36
CA SER A 74 5.46 11.81 -34.66
C SER A 74 4.38 10.74 -34.87
N LEU A 75 3.31 10.81 -34.08
CA LEU A 75 2.15 9.91 -34.14
C LEU A 75 0.90 10.56 -33.54
N SER A 76 -0.27 10.03 -33.86
CA SER A 76 -1.56 10.51 -33.33
C SER A 76 -1.92 9.89 -31.97
N ASP A 77 -2.72 10.59 -31.17
CA ASP A 77 -3.20 10.12 -29.86
C ASP A 77 -3.87 8.73 -29.91
N PRO A 78 -4.75 8.41 -30.89
CA PRO A 78 -5.33 7.07 -30.99
C PRO A 78 -4.28 5.98 -31.29
N SER A 79 -3.24 6.32 -32.07
CA SER A 79 -2.14 5.40 -32.36
C SER A 79 -1.31 5.13 -31.11
N LEU A 80 -1.02 6.17 -30.32
CA LEU A 80 -0.34 6.03 -29.04
C LEU A 80 -1.16 5.18 -28.07
N LEU A 81 -2.47 5.42 -27.97
CA LEU A 81 -3.38 4.65 -27.11
C LEU A 81 -3.34 3.15 -27.43
N ASP A 82 -3.45 2.77 -28.70
CA ASP A 82 -3.42 1.36 -29.13
C ASP A 82 -2.08 0.70 -28.78
N ARG A 83 -0.98 1.41 -29.00
CA ARG A 83 0.38 0.95 -28.66
C ARG A 83 0.54 0.73 -27.16
N LEU A 84 0.11 1.68 -26.33
CA LEU A 84 0.21 1.57 -24.87
C LEU A 84 -0.68 0.44 -24.31
N CYS A 85 -1.88 0.23 -24.87
CA CYS A 85 -2.73 -0.90 -24.48
C CYS A 85 -2.01 -2.24 -24.70
N LYS A 86 -1.34 -2.40 -25.84
CA LYS A 86 -0.57 -3.61 -26.18
C LYS A 86 0.71 -3.75 -25.34
N ALA A 87 1.27 -2.64 -24.89
CA ALA A 87 2.46 -2.61 -24.05
C ALA A 87 2.21 -3.03 -22.59
N ALA A 88 0.95 -3.08 -22.12
CA ALA A 88 0.64 -3.27 -20.70
C ALA A 88 1.28 -4.54 -20.08
N PRO A 89 1.22 -5.74 -20.69
CA PRO A 89 1.89 -6.92 -20.12
C PRO A 89 3.41 -6.77 -20.06
N TRP A 90 4.01 -6.21 -21.11
CA TRP A 90 5.45 -5.98 -21.21
C TRP A 90 5.96 -4.98 -20.16
N LEU A 91 5.23 -3.88 -19.92
CA LEU A 91 5.55 -2.94 -18.83
C LEU A 91 5.51 -3.63 -17.46
N GLY A 92 4.61 -4.61 -17.28
CA GLY A 92 4.58 -5.47 -16.10
C GLY A 92 5.85 -6.32 -15.94
N ASP A 93 6.39 -6.86 -17.04
CA ASP A 93 7.67 -7.59 -17.01
C ASP A 93 8.84 -6.67 -16.64
N ILE A 94 8.84 -5.41 -17.11
CA ILE A 94 9.87 -4.43 -16.73
C ILE A 94 9.82 -4.16 -15.21
N VAL A 95 8.61 -3.95 -14.65
CA VAL A 95 8.45 -3.80 -13.19
C VAL A 95 8.99 -5.03 -12.46
N ALA A 96 8.64 -6.23 -12.92
CA ALA A 96 9.12 -7.48 -12.32
C ALA A 96 10.65 -7.61 -12.38
N ALA A 97 11.26 -7.22 -13.50
CA ALA A 97 12.71 -7.24 -13.67
C ALA A 97 13.42 -6.23 -12.74
N LEU A 98 12.89 -5.02 -12.62
CA LEU A 98 13.41 -4.01 -11.68
C LEU A 98 13.32 -4.48 -10.22
N ILE A 99 12.24 -5.15 -9.84
CA ILE A 99 12.06 -5.74 -8.51
C ILE A 99 13.05 -6.91 -8.29
N ALA A 100 13.22 -7.77 -9.29
CA ALA A 100 14.15 -8.88 -9.22
C ALA A 100 15.61 -8.41 -9.06
N GLU A 101 16.00 -7.32 -9.72
CA GLU A 101 17.32 -6.72 -9.58
C GLU A 101 17.54 -6.16 -8.16
N GLN A 102 16.54 -5.46 -7.60
CA GLN A 102 16.57 -5.00 -6.21
C GLN A 102 16.74 -6.15 -5.22
N ALA A 103 16.10 -7.29 -5.48
CA ALA A 103 16.19 -8.48 -4.63
C ALA A 103 17.56 -9.17 -4.67
N LYS A 104 18.48 -8.81 -5.59
CA LYS A 104 19.87 -9.32 -5.61
C LYS A 104 20.74 -8.68 -4.52
N VAL A 105 20.39 -7.49 -4.03
CA VAL A 105 21.14 -6.82 -2.97
C VAL A 105 20.94 -7.55 -1.64
N PRO A 106 22.00 -8.02 -0.97
CA PRO A 106 21.87 -8.71 0.32
C PRO A 106 21.20 -7.80 1.34
N ALA A 107 20.00 -8.19 1.77
CA ALA A 107 19.25 -7.50 2.80
C ALA A 107 19.82 -7.85 4.18
N GLY A 108 19.80 -6.88 5.11
CA GLY A 108 20.04 -7.16 6.52
C GLY A 108 19.04 -8.20 7.04
N ARG A 109 19.52 -9.18 7.81
CA ARG A 109 18.67 -10.20 8.44
C ARG A 109 18.42 -9.85 9.90
N TRP A 110 17.18 -10.03 10.36
CA TRP A 110 16.82 -9.91 11.77
C TRP A 110 16.95 -11.28 12.43
N ALA A 111 17.96 -11.48 13.26
CA ALA A 111 18.26 -12.78 13.87
C ALA A 111 18.32 -13.96 12.85
N GLY A 112 18.83 -13.70 11.65
CA GLY A 112 18.87 -14.69 10.55
C GLY A 112 17.61 -14.73 9.66
N TYR A 113 16.53 -14.06 10.05
CA TYR A 113 15.26 -14.01 9.31
C TYR A 113 15.16 -12.81 8.39
N ARG A 114 14.34 -12.96 7.35
CA ARG A 114 13.96 -11.89 6.43
C ARG A 114 12.58 -11.36 6.79
N LEU A 115 12.51 -10.12 7.26
CA LEU A 115 11.24 -9.54 7.70
C LEU A 115 10.53 -8.85 6.52
N ARG A 116 9.30 -9.26 6.25
CA ARG A 116 8.49 -8.77 5.12
C ARG A 116 7.17 -8.24 5.62
N ALA A 117 6.75 -7.09 5.12
CA ALA A 117 5.38 -6.61 5.28
C ALA A 117 4.57 -6.92 4.02
N LEU A 118 3.33 -7.37 4.21
CA LEU A 118 2.39 -7.61 3.12
C LEU A 118 1.14 -6.78 3.33
N ASP A 119 0.75 -6.05 2.29
CA ASP A 119 -0.46 -5.26 2.28
C ASP A 119 -0.95 -5.01 0.84
N GLY A 120 -2.20 -4.58 0.71
CA GLY A 120 -2.80 -4.21 -0.56
C GLY A 120 -3.17 -2.73 -0.58
N THR A 121 -3.17 -2.13 -1.78
CA THR A 121 -3.63 -0.76 -1.93
C THR A 121 -4.56 -0.59 -3.12
N SER A 122 -5.67 0.11 -2.88
CA SER A 122 -6.67 0.40 -3.88
C SER A 122 -6.27 1.56 -4.78
N ILE A 123 -6.54 1.40 -6.08
CA ILE A 123 -6.44 2.40 -7.13
C ILE A 123 -7.82 2.49 -7.81
N CYS A 124 -8.30 3.71 -8.00
CA CYS A 124 -9.63 3.99 -8.57
C CYS A 124 -9.46 4.71 -9.91
N GLN A 125 -10.18 4.26 -10.94
CA GLN A 125 -10.31 4.99 -12.20
C GLN A 125 -11.18 6.25 -12.02
N PRO A 126 -11.16 7.18 -13.00
CA PRO A 126 -11.91 8.43 -12.90
C PRO A 126 -13.41 8.20 -12.72
N GLY A 127 -13.97 8.83 -11.68
CA GLY A 127 -15.40 8.76 -11.37
C GLY A 127 -15.87 7.47 -10.70
N ALA A 128 -14.97 6.56 -10.31
CA ALA A 128 -15.34 5.36 -9.58
C ALA A 128 -15.56 5.64 -8.08
N ASP A 129 -16.63 5.07 -7.54
CA ASP A 129 -16.97 5.07 -6.11
C ASP A 129 -16.34 3.90 -5.34
N ARG A 130 -15.78 2.92 -6.07
CA ARG A 130 -15.18 1.69 -5.56
C ARG A 130 -13.82 1.40 -6.18
N THR A 131 -13.06 0.51 -5.53
CA THR A 131 -11.77 0.03 -6.02
C THR A 131 -11.93 -0.61 -7.39
N THR A 132 -11.15 -0.15 -8.37
CA THR A 132 -11.12 -0.72 -9.73
C THR A 132 -9.91 -1.58 -9.96
N TRP A 133 -8.80 -1.23 -9.34
CA TRP A 133 -7.55 -1.97 -9.36
C TRP A 133 -7.03 -2.10 -7.94
N ARG A 134 -6.42 -3.23 -7.63
CA ARG A 134 -5.74 -3.46 -6.36
C ARG A 134 -4.30 -3.90 -6.62
N LEU A 135 -3.38 -3.20 -5.99
CA LEU A 135 -1.98 -3.54 -5.99
C LEU A 135 -1.63 -4.29 -4.70
N HIS A 136 -1.23 -5.55 -4.81
CA HIS A 136 -0.78 -6.38 -3.70
C HIS A 136 0.74 -6.32 -3.65
N VAL A 137 1.32 -5.99 -2.50
CA VAL A 137 2.73 -5.65 -2.40
C VAL A 137 3.39 -6.40 -1.25
N GLY A 138 4.47 -7.10 -1.57
CA GLY A 138 5.46 -7.57 -0.62
C GLY A 138 6.55 -6.52 -0.47
N TYR A 139 6.87 -6.16 0.76
CA TYR A 139 7.84 -5.12 1.07
C TYR A 139 8.89 -5.66 2.03
N ASP A 140 10.15 -5.65 1.59
CA ASP A 140 11.29 -6.05 2.41
C ASP A 140 11.64 -4.93 3.38
N LEU A 141 11.58 -5.22 4.68
CA LEU A 141 11.77 -4.21 5.71
C LEU A 141 13.23 -3.85 5.96
N ALA A 142 14.18 -4.68 5.52
CA ALA A 142 15.59 -4.40 5.66
C ALA A 142 16.12 -3.54 4.52
N THR A 143 15.67 -3.77 3.28
CA THR A 143 16.05 -2.92 2.14
C THR A 143 15.15 -1.70 2.00
N GLY A 144 13.95 -1.74 2.56
CA GLY A 144 12.95 -0.69 2.37
C GLY A 144 12.42 -0.63 0.93
N GLN A 145 12.36 -1.77 0.25
CA GLN A 145 11.97 -1.88 -1.15
C GLN A 145 10.84 -2.89 -1.37
N VAL A 146 10.13 -2.72 -2.48
CA VAL A 146 9.16 -3.71 -2.96
C VAL A 146 9.92 -4.92 -3.49
N ASP A 147 9.58 -6.11 -2.99
CA ASP A 147 10.23 -7.36 -3.37
C ASP A 147 9.34 -8.26 -4.24
N GLN A 148 8.03 -8.08 -4.18
CA GLN A 148 7.04 -8.76 -5.00
C GLN A 148 5.80 -7.88 -5.16
N LEU A 149 5.14 -8.02 -6.31
CA LEU A 149 4.00 -7.21 -6.67
C LEU A 149 3.03 -8.00 -7.55
N GLU A 150 1.73 -7.88 -7.27
CA GLU A 150 0.67 -8.37 -8.14
C GLU A 150 -0.38 -7.25 -8.34
N LEU A 151 -0.80 -7.02 -9.58
CA LEU A 151 -1.90 -6.10 -9.91
C LEU A 151 -3.14 -6.89 -10.31
N THR A 152 -4.23 -6.73 -9.56
CA THR A 152 -5.54 -7.32 -9.88
C THR A 152 -6.58 -6.26 -10.13
N ASP A 153 -7.72 -6.67 -10.67
CA ASP A 153 -8.93 -5.85 -10.67
C ASP A 153 -9.52 -5.68 -9.26
N GLY A 154 -10.67 -5.02 -9.17
CA GLY A 154 -11.38 -4.79 -7.91
C GLY A 154 -11.90 -6.06 -7.22
N TYR A 155 -11.98 -7.19 -7.92
CA TYR A 155 -12.47 -8.48 -7.41
C TYR A 155 -11.37 -9.33 -6.80
N GLY A 156 -10.10 -9.08 -7.15
CA GLY A 156 -8.95 -9.75 -6.56
C GLY A 156 -8.77 -9.42 -5.07
N ALA A 157 -9.34 -10.24 -4.19
CA ALA A 157 -9.26 -10.05 -2.73
C ALA A 157 -7.85 -10.31 -2.19
N GLU A 158 -7.39 -9.49 -1.24
CA GLU A 158 -6.13 -9.68 -0.49
C GLU A 158 -6.13 -11.05 0.17
N ASN A 159 -5.01 -11.77 0.12
CA ASN A 159 -4.78 -13.04 0.81
C ASN A 159 -3.26 -13.34 0.81
N LEU A 160 -2.79 -14.23 1.70
CA LEU A 160 -1.37 -14.58 1.78
C LEU A 160 -0.89 -15.39 0.57
N GLN A 161 -1.77 -16.05 -0.17
CA GLN A 161 -1.36 -16.93 -1.28
C GLN A 161 -1.01 -16.17 -2.57
N ARG A 162 -1.21 -14.84 -2.60
CA ARG A 162 -0.90 -14.00 -3.77
C ARG A 162 0.59 -13.89 -4.06
N LEU A 163 1.39 -13.92 -3.01
CA LEU A 163 2.83 -13.76 -3.10
C LEU A 163 3.51 -15.06 -2.70
N THR A 164 4.77 -15.18 -3.11
CA THR A 164 5.60 -16.35 -2.83
C THR A 164 6.46 -16.11 -1.59
N TYR A 165 6.83 -17.18 -0.91
CA TYR A 165 7.61 -17.15 0.32
C TYR A 165 8.86 -18.01 0.19
N ARG A 166 9.88 -17.67 0.98
CA ARG A 166 11.14 -18.42 1.06
C ARG A 166 11.39 -18.87 2.49
N PRO A 167 12.13 -19.98 2.69
CA PRO A 167 12.55 -20.37 4.02
C PRO A 167 13.23 -19.24 4.79
N GLY A 168 12.76 -18.98 6.02
CA GLY A 168 13.25 -17.91 6.87
C GLY A 168 12.63 -16.52 6.62
N ASP A 169 11.60 -16.41 5.76
CA ASP A 169 10.75 -15.22 5.71
C ASP A 169 9.88 -15.14 6.98
N ILE A 170 9.71 -13.93 7.54
CA ILE A 170 8.68 -13.60 8.54
C ILE A 170 7.73 -12.58 7.92
N VAL A 171 6.49 -12.98 7.69
CA VAL A 171 5.48 -12.18 6.99
C VAL A 171 4.59 -11.44 8.00
N LEU A 172 4.59 -10.12 7.94
CA LEU A 172 3.73 -9.25 8.73
C LEU A 172 2.48 -8.90 7.94
N GLY A 173 1.33 -9.42 8.37
CA GLY A 173 0.03 -9.19 7.73
C GLY A 173 -0.96 -8.48 8.65
N ASP A 174 -1.80 -7.65 8.06
CA ASP A 174 -2.91 -7.03 8.80
C ASP A 174 -4.05 -8.03 9.09
N ARG A 175 -5.18 -7.53 9.63
CA ARG A 175 -6.32 -8.37 10.00
C ARG A 175 -7.03 -9.06 8.83
N TYR A 176 -6.89 -8.57 7.60
CA TYR A 176 -7.54 -9.16 6.43
C TYR A 176 -6.84 -10.44 5.94
N TYR A 177 -5.59 -10.64 6.38
CA TYR A 177 -4.76 -11.80 6.07
C TYR A 177 -4.93 -12.97 7.04
N ALA A 178 -5.58 -12.76 8.19
CA ALA A 178 -5.90 -13.83 9.14
C ALA A 178 -7.06 -14.70 8.63
N ARG A 179 -6.79 -15.56 7.63
CA ARG A 179 -7.76 -16.48 7.02
C ARG A 179 -7.29 -17.92 7.11
N PRO A 180 -8.15 -18.88 7.49
CA PRO A 180 -7.70 -20.25 7.77
C PRO A 180 -6.97 -20.91 6.59
N ARG A 181 -7.48 -20.71 5.38
CA ARG A 181 -6.93 -21.31 4.14
C ARG A 181 -5.59 -20.72 3.71
N ASP A 182 -5.22 -19.57 4.25
CA ASP A 182 -4.05 -18.82 3.81
C ASP A 182 -2.82 -19.07 4.70
N LEU A 183 -3.02 -19.53 5.95
CA LEU A 183 -1.94 -19.61 6.94
C LEU A 183 -1.04 -20.84 6.73
N ARG A 184 -1.61 -22.01 6.47
CA ARG A 184 -0.84 -23.25 6.25
C ARG A 184 0.12 -23.14 5.04
N PRO A 185 -0.30 -22.65 3.86
CA PRO A 185 0.61 -22.52 2.72
C PRO A 185 1.87 -21.67 3.00
N VAL A 186 1.79 -20.68 3.91
CA VAL A 186 2.97 -19.91 4.33
C VAL A 186 3.97 -20.79 5.08
N VAL A 187 3.47 -21.58 6.04
CA VAL A 187 4.30 -22.50 6.84
C VAL A 187 4.88 -23.62 5.98
N GLU A 188 4.10 -24.16 5.06
CA GLU A 188 4.55 -25.20 4.11
C GLU A 188 5.65 -24.69 3.15
N ALA A 189 5.68 -23.38 2.88
CA ALA A 189 6.76 -22.75 2.13
C ALA A 189 8.04 -22.51 2.97
N GLY A 190 8.06 -22.96 4.23
CA GLY A 190 9.17 -22.77 5.17
C GLY A 190 9.26 -21.36 5.77
N ALA A 191 8.21 -20.55 5.59
CA ALA A 191 8.12 -19.20 6.13
C ALA A 191 7.23 -19.14 7.37
N ASP A 192 7.42 -18.08 8.13
CA ASP A 192 6.62 -17.78 9.32
C ASP A 192 5.78 -16.52 9.11
N PHE A 193 4.77 -16.34 9.96
CA PHE A 193 3.95 -15.13 9.91
C PHE A 193 3.67 -14.55 11.28
N ILE A 194 3.38 -13.25 11.29
CA ILE A 194 2.70 -12.54 12.38
C ILE A 194 1.55 -11.78 11.73
N VAL A 195 0.32 -12.27 11.93
CA VAL A 195 -0.88 -11.62 11.42
C VAL A 195 -1.74 -11.10 12.56
N ARG A 196 -2.28 -9.90 12.43
CA ARG A 196 -3.30 -9.45 13.37
C ARG A 196 -4.59 -10.24 13.13
N THR A 197 -5.32 -10.56 14.18
CA THR A 197 -6.61 -11.25 14.06
C THR A 197 -7.72 -10.49 14.78
N GLY A 198 -8.94 -10.60 14.27
CA GLY A 198 -10.16 -10.21 14.98
C GLY A 198 -10.69 -11.36 15.83
N TRP A 199 -11.59 -11.04 16.76
CA TRP A 199 -12.24 -12.05 17.62
C TRP A 199 -13.13 -13.03 16.85
N ASN A 200 -13.56 -12.66 15.65
CA ASN A 200 -14.42 -13.46 14.77
C ASN A 200 -13.75 -13.84 13.43
N SER A 201 -12.45 -13.59 13.28
CA SER A 201 -11.74 -13.87 12.02
C SER A 201 -11.50 -15.37 11.83
N LEU A 202 -11.26 -16.09 12.91
CA LEU A 202 -10.84 -17.49 12.91
C LEU A 202 -11.62 -18.26 13.97
N ARG A 203 -11.98 -19.50 13.65
CA ARG A 203 -12.47 -20.45 14.65
C ARG A 203 -11.27 -21.08 15.34
N LEU A 204 -10.94 -20.55 16.51
CA LEU A 204 -9.84 -21.03 17.34
C LEU A 204 -10.26 -22.28 18.11
N LEU A 205 -9.34 -23.22 18.19
CA LEU A 205 -9.47 -24.47 18.93
C LEU A 205 -8.32 -24.56 19.95
N GLN A 206 -8.57 -25.26 21.06
CA GLN A 206 -7.56 -25.67 22.02
C GLN A 206 -6.67 -26.77 21.42
N ALA A 207 -5.55 -27.09 22.07
CA ALA A 207 -4.62 -28.13 21.62
C ALA A 207 -5.31 -29.50 21.45
N ASN A 208 -6.29 -29.82 22.31
CA ASN A 208 -7.11 -31.04 22.26
C ASN A 208 -8.18 -31.04 21.16
N GLY A 209 -8.38 -29.94 20.44
CA GLY A 209 -9.37 -29.80 19.35
C GLY A 209 -10.72 -29.21 19.76
N GLU A 210 -10.97 -28.98 21.05
CA GLU A 210 -12.20 -28.33 21.53
C GLU A 210 -12.23 -26.83 21.16
N PRO A 211 -13.41 -26.20 21.05
CA PRO A 211 -13.50 -24.75 20.85
C PRO A 211 -12.73 -23.97 21.91
N PHE A 212 -11.97 -22.97 21.47
CA PHE A 212 -11.29 -22.04 22.37
C PHE A 212 -12.19 -20.84 22.69
N ASP A 213 -12.52 -20.66 23.97
CA ASP A 213 -13.26 -19.48 24.43
C ASP A 213 -12.31 -18.29 24.60
N LEU A 214 -12.26 -17.46 23.55
CA LEU A 214 -11.45 -16.24 23.55
C LEU A 214 -11.85 -15.28 24.68
N PHE A 215 -13.13 -15.07 24.96
CA PHE A 215 -13.55 -14.05 25.92
C PHE A 215 -13.30 -14.49 27.36
N ALA A 216 -13.43 -15.79 27.66
CA ALA A 216 -12.97 -16.33 28.93
C ALA A 216 -11.46 -16.09 29.14
N ALA A 217 -10.64 -16.32 28.11
CA ALA A 217 -9.20 -16.06 28.17
C ALA A 217 -8.87 -14.57 28.35
N LEU A 218 -9.58 -13.67 27.65
CA LEU A 218 -9.41 -12.22 27.81
C LEU A 218 -9.80 -11.74 29.22
N ALA A 219 -10.87 -12.31 29.80
CA ALA A 219 -11.33 -11.97 31.14
C ALA A 219 -10.38 -12.47 32.23
N ALA A 220 -9.83 -13.68 32.06
CA ALA A 220 -8.87 -14.29 32.99
C ALA A 220 -7.47 -13.66 32.92
N GLN A 221 -7.17 -12.88 31.89
CA GLN A 221 -5.87 -12.24 31.72
C GLN A 221 -5.60 -11.21 32.82
N ALA A 222 -4.60 -11.48 33.65
CA ALA A 222 -4.12 -10.59 34.70
C ALA A 222 -3.01 -9.63 34.19
N GLU A 223 -2.07 -10.15 33.40
CA GLU A 223 -0.92 -9.39 32.89
C GLU A 223 -1.26 -8.59 31.63
N GLN A 224 -0.49 -7.54 31.34
CA GLN A 224 -0.69 -6.73 30.13
C GLN A 224 -0.45 -7.53 28.84
N LEU A 225 0.40 -8.55 28.90
CA LEU A 225 0.77 -9.39 27.78
C LEU A 225 0.64 -10.85 28.20
N SER A 226 -0.05 -11.64 27.39
CA SER A 226 -0.14 -13.08 27.56
C SER A 226 -0.04 -13.80 26.22
N GLU A 227 0.24 -15.09 26.27
CA GLU A 227 0.22 -15.96 25.11
C GLU A 227 -0.58 -17.24 25.40
N VAL A 228 -1.22 -17.77 24.37
CA VAL A 228 -1.94 -19.04 24.42
C VAL A 228 -1.64 -19.84 23.17
N GLN A 229 -1.30 -21.12 23.33
CA GLN A 229 -1.19 -22.03 22.19
C GLN A 229 -2.58 -22.40 21.69
N VAL A 230 -2.81 -22.22 20.39
CA VAL A 230 -4.11 -22.45 19.74
C VAL A 230 -3.94 -23.25 18.46
N ARG A 231 -5.01 -23.90 18.04
CA ARG A 231 -5.19 -24.48 16.73
C ARG A 231 -6.21 -23.66 15.96
N ILE A 232 -6.15 -23.71 14.64
CA ILE A 232 -7.20 -23.13 13.79
C ILE A 232 -8.03 -24.24 13.16
N HIS A 233 -9.34 -24.03 13.04
CA HIS A 233 -10.16 -24.89 12.21
C HIS A 233 -10.00 -24.49 10.73
N GLU A 234 -9.26 -25.30 9.97
CA GLU A 234 -8.89 -24.97 8.59
C GLU A 234 -9.98 -25.27 7.56
N GLY A 235 -10.99 -26.05 7.95
CA GLY A 235 -12.08 -26.46 7.05
C GLY A 235 -11.61 -27.34 5.89
N ILE A 236 -10.44 -27.98 6.02
CA ILE A 236 -9.89 -28.92 5.05
C ILE A 236 -10.50 -30.30 5.35
N THR A 237 -11.16 -30.89 4.36
CA THR A 237 -11.81 -32.21 4.43
C THR A 237 -10.97 -33.29 3.73
N GLY A 238 -9.64 -33.21 3.84
CA GLY A 238 -8.72 -34.20 3.27
C GLY A 238 -8.75 -35.52 4.06
N SER A 239 -8.49 -36.64 3.36
CA SER A 239 -8.30 -37.95 3.98
C SER A 239 -6.91 -38.49 3.59
N PRO A 240 -6.00 -38.73 4.54
CA PRO A 240 -6.13 -38.44 5.97
C PRO A 240 -6.19 -36.92 6.26
N PRO A 241 -6.79 -36.50 7.40
CA PRO A 241 -6.79 -35.10 7.79
C PRO A 241 -5.34 -34.61 8.00
N PRO A 242 -5.01 -33.37 7.57
CA PRO A 242 -3.68 -32.83 7.76
C PRO A 242 -3.33 -32.73 9.25
N GLU A 243 -2.04 -32.79 9.57
CA GLU A 243 -1.56 -32.54 10.92
C GLU A 243 -2.01 -31.15 11.37
N PRO A 244 -2.51 -30.97 12.60
CA PRO A 244 -3.06 -29.70 13.02
C PRO A 244 -2.04 -28.56 13.02
N LEU A 245 -2.42 -27.41 12.46
CA LEU A 245 -1.58 -26.22 12.52
C LEU A 245 -1.59 -25.63 13.93
N MET A 246 -0.51 -25.87 14.68
CA MET A 246 -0.27 -25.30 16.01
C MET A 246 0.27 -23.88 15.87
N LEU A 247 -0.40 -22.92 16.49
CA LEU A 247 -0.07 -21.49 16.43
C LEU A 247 -0.06 -20.89 17.83
N ARG A 248 0.46 -19.67 17.95
CA ARG A 248 0.44 -18.87 19.18
C ARG A 248 -0.47 -17.67 18.99
N LEU A 249 -1.43 -17.52 19.90
CA LEU A 249 -2.22 -16.31 20.04
C LEU A 249 -1.55 -15.42 21.09
N ILE A 250 -0.98 -14.31 20.64
CA ILE A 250 -0.42 -13.28 21.50
C ILE A 250 -1.49 -12.24 21.79
N ILE A 251 -1.74 -11.97 23.07
CA ILE A 251 -2.79 -11.09 23.56
C ILE A 251 -2.16 -9.96 24.35
N ARG A 252 -2.24 -8.74 23.80
CA ARG A 252 -1.83 -7.52 24.52
C ARG A 252 -3.05 -6.71 24.91
N ARG A 253 -3.23 -6.49 26.21
CA ARG A 253 -4.19 -5.50 26.72
C ARG A 253 -3.66 -4.10 26.44
N LYS A 254 -4.49 -3.28 25.79
CA LYS A 254 -4.21 -1.87 25.53
C LYS A 254 -4.33 -1.06 26.80
N ASP A 255 -3.63 0.07 26.83
CA ASP A 255 -3.80 1.05 27.90
C ASP A 255 -5.23 1.62 27.88
N PRO A 256 -5.80 2.04 29.02
CA PRO A 256 -7.19 2.48 29.12
C PRO A 256 -7.56 3.55 28.08
N GLU A 257 -6.68 4.52 27.84
CA GLU A 257 -6.89 5.58 26.85
C GLU A 257 -6.98 5.04 25.42
N GLN A 258 -6.08 4.12 25.05
CA GLN A 258 -6.08 3.47 23.73
C GLN A 258 -7.33 2.61 23.52
N ALA A 259 -7.76 1.90 24.57
CA ALA A 259 -8.98 1.10 24.55
C ALA A 259 -10.22 1.97 24.35
N GLN A 260 -10.36 3.06 25.11
CA GLN A 260 -11.47 4.01 24.98
C GLN A 260 -11.49 4.67 23.60
N ALA A 261 -10.33 5.08 23.07
CA ALA A 261 -10.24 5.66 21.74
C ALA A 261 -10.70 4.68 20.64
N GLU A 262 -10.30 3.41 20.72
CA GLU A 262 -10.72 2.37 19.78
C GLU A 262 -12.24 2.10 19.89
N GLN A 263 -12.78 1.98 21.10
CA GLN A 263 -14.21 1.80 21.32
C GLN A 263 -15.03 2.98 20.76
N LYS A 264 -14.57 4.21 21.00
CA LYS A 264 -15.20 5.42 20.44
C LYS A 264 -15.15 5.41 18.91
N ARG A 265 -14.06 4.95 18.30
CA ARG A 265 -13.96 4.80 16.84
C ARG A 265 -14.98 3.77 16.33
N LEU A 266 -15.07 2.61 16.97
CA LEU A 266 -16.02 1.55 16.59
C LEU A 266 -17.48 2.02 16.70
N LEU A 267 -17.84 2.72 17.78
CA LEU A 267 -19.18 3.30 17.96
C LEU A 267 -19.49 4.34 16.88
N LYS A 268 -18.54 5.21 16.55
CA LYS A 268 -18.69 6.22 15.49
C LYS A 268 -18.87 5.57 14.12
N ASP A 269 -18.08 4.56 13.80
CA ASP A 269 -18.17 3.83 12.53
C ASP A 269 -19.48 3.06 12.41
N ALA A 270 -19.94 2.42 13.49
CA ALA A 270 -21.21 1.72 13.54
C ALA A 270 -22.40 2.69 13.33
N LYS A 271 -22.38 3.84 14.01
CA LYS A 271 -23.37 4.93 13.82
C LYS A 271 -23.39 5.43 12.37
N LYS A 272 -22.22 5.66 11.77
CA LYS A 272 -22.11 6.09 10.36
C LYS A 272 -22.74 5.08 9.39
N ARG A 273 -22.70 3.79 9.74
CA ARG A 273 -23.24 2.68 8.93
C ARG A 273 -24.67 2.29 9.32
N GLY A 274 -25.31 3.00 10.26
CA GLY A 274 -26.66 2.69 10.75
C GLY A 274 -26.75 1.34 11.48
N ARG A 275 -25.67 0.89 12.13
CA ARG A 275 -25.61 -0.40 12.84
C ARG A 275 -25.26 -0.19 14.31
N GLN A 276 -25.72 -1.11 15.17
CA GLN A 276 -25.24 -1.24 16.55
C GLN A 276 -24.00 -2.15 16.56
N PRO A 277 -22.89 -1.76 17.23
CA PRO A 277 -21.73 -2.62 17.35
C PRO A 277 -22.03 -3.78 18.32
N ASP A 278 -21.56 -4.98 17.97
CA ASP A 278 -21.64 -6.14 18.87
C ASP A 278 -20.84 -5.86 20.16
N PRO A 279 -21.41 -6.10 21.37
CA PRO A 279 -20.70 -5.92 22.64
C PRO A 279 -19.35 -6.63 22.69
N ARG A 280 -19.23 -7.81 22.07
CA ARG A 280 -17.98 -8.56 21.95
C ARG A 280 -16.91 -7.81 21.15
N SER A 281 -17.32 -7.00 20.18
CA SER A 281 -16.40 -6.14 19.44
C SER A 281 -15.87 -4.99 20.29
N LEU A 282 -16.69 -4.43 21.20
CA LEU A 282 -16.25 -3.41 22.14
C LEU A 282 -15.33 -3.98 23.22
N GLU A 283 -15.57 -5.22 23.66
CA GLU A 283 -14.68 -5.92 24.58
C GLU A 283 -13.34 -6.24 23.91
N ALA A 284 -13.37 -6.85 22.72
CA ALA A 284 -12.16 -7.16 21.96
C ALA A 284 -11.34 -5.91 21.58
N ALA A 285 -11.97 -4.73 21.47
CA ALA A 285 -11.30 -3.47 21.18
C ALA A 285 -10.24 -3.07 22.22
N LYS A 286 -10.36 -3.58 23.45
CA LYS A 286 -9.39 -3.38 24.55
C LYS A 286 -8.08 -4.15 24.32
N TYR A 287 -8.01 -5.02 23.31
CA TYR A 287 -6.88 -5.90 23.09
C TYR A 287 -6.29 -5.73 21.68
N ILE A 288 -5.02 -6.10 21.55
CA ILE A 288 -4.37 -6.42 20.28
C ILE A 288 -4.15 -7.93 20.28
N LEU A 289 -4.70 -8.59 19.27
CA LEU A 289 -4.59 -10.04 19.07
C LEU A 289 -3.70 -10.27 17.86
N LEU A 290 -2.58 -10.96 18.06
CA LEU A 290 -1.68 -11.39 17.00
C LEU A 290 -1.63 -12.91 16.97
N LEU A 291 -1.69 -13.49 15.80
CA LEU A 291 -1.52 -14.91 15.56
C LEU A 291 -0.19 -15.13 14.86
N THR A 292 0.60 -16.09 15.33
CA THR A 292 1.92 -16.38 14.76
C THR A 292 2.24 -17.86 14.75
N SER A 293 3.02 -18.29 13.75
CA SER A 293 3.65 -19.62 13.66
C SER A 293 5.01 -19.68 14.34
N LEU A 294 5.59 -18.54 14.72
CA LEU A 294 6.96 -18.46 15.23
C LEU A 294 7.14 -19.23 16.55
N PRO A 295 8.25 -19.97 16.71
CA PRO A 295 8.49 -20.78 17.90
C PRO A 295 8.75 -19.91 19.13
N VAL A 296 8.19 -20.32 20.27
CA VAL A 296 8.33 -19.59 21.55
C VAL A 296 9.78 -19.48 22.02
N ALA A 297 10.60 -20.48 21.75
CA ALA A 297 12.00 -20.53 22.20
C ALA A 297 12.87 -19.43 21.56
N ALA A 298 12.56 -19.03 20.33
CA ALA A 298 13.30 -17.99 19.62
C ALA A 298 12.60 -16.63 19.63
N PHE A 299 11.28 -16.59 19.83
CA PHE A 299 10.48 -15.36 19.74
C PHE A 299 9.50 -15.25 20.92
N PRO A 300 9.90 -14.64 22.05
CA PRO A 300 8.99 -14.36 23.16
C PRO A 300 7.87 -13.37 22.74
N PRO A 301 6.73 -13.34 23.46
CA PRO A 301 5.58 -12.48 23.12
C PRO A 301 5.92 -10.99 22.92
N SER A 302 6.88 -10.45 23.69
CA SER A 302 7.34 -9.06 23.60
C SER A 302 8.01 -8.76 22.25
N GLU A 303 8.80 -9.71 21.73
CA GLU A 303 9.45 -9.59 20.43
C GLU A 303 8.46 -9.68 19.28
N ILE A 304 7.46 -10.57 19.36
CA ILE A 304 6.38 -10.65 18.36
C ILE A 304 5.66 -9.29 18.23
N LEU A 305 5.36 -8.64 19.37
CA LEU A 305 4.78 -7.31 19.36
C LEU A 305 5.72 -6.26 18.77
N ALA A 306 7.01 -6.29 19.12
CA ALA A 306 8.00 -5.37 18.58
C ALA A 306 8.14 -5.50 17.06
N LEU A 307 8.23 -6.74 16.55
CA LEU A 307 8.28 -7.04 15.12
C LEU A 307 7.04 -6.54 14.40
N TYR A 308 5.85 -6.83 14.94
CA TYR A 308 4.59 -6.42 14.33
C TYR A 308 4.45 -4.89 14.19
N ARG A 309 5.14 -4.11 15.03
CA ARG A 309 5.17 -2.64 14.86
C ARG A 309 5.77 -2.25 13.52
N PHE A 310 6.76 -2.96 12.97
CA PHE A 310 7.36 -2.59 11.69
C PHE A 310 6.42 -2.74 10.48
N ARG A 311 5.26 -3.39 10.63
CA ARG A 311 4.27 -3.48 9.56
C ARG A 311 3.86 -2.10 9.01
N TRP A 312 3.84 -1.05 9.83
CA TRP A 312 3.43 0.30 9.36
C TRP A 312 4.32 0.85 8.22
N GLN A 313 5.53 0.32 8.04
CA GLN A 313 6.44 0.74 6.97
C GLN A 313 5.84 0.57 5.56
N ILE A 314 5.06 -0.49 5.32
CA ILE A 314 4.39 -0.68 4.01
C ILE A 314 3.30 0.37 3.78
N GLU A 315 2.61 0.82 4.82
CA GLU A 315 1.65 1.92 4.70
C GLU A 315 2.37 3.23 4.31
N LEU A 316 3.59 3.44 4.80
CA LEU A 316 4.42 4.57 4.37
C LEU A 316 4.86 4.40 2.91
N ALA A 317 5.21 3.19 2.46
CA ALA A 317 5.46 2.90 1.05
C ALA A 317 4.24 3.25 0.17
N PHE A 318 3.04 2.85 0.57
CA PHE A 318 1.81 3.23 -0.14
C PHE A 318 1.54 4.72 -0.14
N LYS A 319 1.81 5.43 0.96
CA LYS A 319 1.74 6.90 0.98
C LYS A 319 2.71 7.51 -0.03
N ARG A 320 3.92 6.96 -0.18
CA ARG A 320 4.87 7.39 -1.21
C ARG A 320 4.31 7.12 -2.62
N PHE A 321 3.83 5.91 -2.90
CA PHE A 321 3.26 5.58 -4.21
C PHE A 321 2.06 6.46 -4.58
N LYS A 322 1.16 6.75 -3.62
CA LYS A 322 0.00 7.61 -3.88
C LYS A 322 0.38 9.09 -3.91
N SER A 323 0.88 9.64 -2.80
CA SER A 323 1.06 11.09 -2.68
C SER A 323 2.28 11.63 -3.44
N LEU A 324 3.33 10.83 -3.62
CA LEU A 324 4.57 11.28 -4.26
C LEU A 324 4.66 10.82 -5.73
N ALA A 325 4.28 9.57 -6.00
CA ALA A 325 4.26 9.04 -7.36
C ALA A 325 2.89 9.20 -8.05
N GLY A 326 1.85 9.67 -7.36
CA GLY A 326 0.55 9.98 -7.99
C GLY A 326 -0.22 8.74 -8.45
N LEU A 327 -0.01 7.56 -7.86
CA LEU A 327 -0.64 6.31 -8.28
C LEU A 327 -2.19 6.34 -8.21
N ASP A 328 -2.76 7.23 -7.39
CA ASP A 328 -4.19 7.48 -7.25
C ASP A 328 -4.77 8.44 -8.31
N LEU A 329 -3.93 8.98 -9.19
CA LEU A 329 -4.31 9.91 -10.26
C LEU A 329 -4.57 9.20 -11.60
N LEU A 330 -4.92 7.92 -11.58
CA LEU A 330 -5.18 7.11 -12.78
C LEU A 330 -6.21 7.80 -13.70
N PRO A 331 -5.84 8.25 -14.92
CA PRO A 331 -6.75 8.94 -15.82
C PRO A 331 -7.49 7.99 -16.77
N ALA A 332 -7.05 6.74 -16.89
CA ALA A 332 -7.52 5.79 -17.89
C ALA A 332 -8.72 4.97 -17.41
N LYS A 333 -9.75 4.85 -18.27
CA LYS A 333 -10.91 3.97 -18.07
C LYS A 333 -10.77 2.61 -18.77
N LYS A 334 -10.07 2.56 -19.90
CA LYS A 334 -9.85 1.32 -20.65
C LYS A 334 -8.89 0.41 -19.86
N PRO A 335 -9.24 -0.85 -19.56
CA PRO A 335 -8.44 -1.68 -18.65
C PRO A 335 -6.98 -1.86 -19.05
N GLU A 336 -6.70 -2.07 -20.33
CA GLU A 336 -5.35 -2.27 -20.84
C GLU A 336 -4.51 -1.00 -20.69
N LEU A 337 -5.11 0.16 -21.01
CA LEU A 337 -4.45 1.46 -20.86
C LEU A 337 -4.20 1.79 -19.39
N ALA A 338 -5.14 1.44 -18.50
CA ALA A 338 -4.99 1.61 -17.07
C ALA A 338 -3.84 0.78 -16.51
N ARG A 339 -3.72 -0.50 -16.92
CA ARG A 339 -2.58 -1.35 -16.56
C ARG A 339 -1.25 -0.77 -17.06
N ALA A 340 -1.20 -0.33 -18.32
CA ALA A 340 -0.01 0.31 -18.88
C ALA A 340 0.39 1.55 -18.09
N TRP A 341 -0.58 2.40 -17.75
CA TRP A 341 -0.34 3.59 -16.93
C TRP A 341 0.18 3.24 -15.53
N ILE A 342 -0.44 2.26 -14.86
CA ILE A 342 -0.04 1.81 -13.51
C ILE A 342 1.39 1.28 -13.52
N TYR A 343 1.72 0.39 -14.47
CA TYR A 343 3.07 -0.17 -14.54
C TYR A 343 4.12 0.88 -14.91
N ALA A 344 3.83 1.77 -15.88
CA ALA A 344 4.73 2.87 -16.19
C ALA A 344 4.98 3.77 -14.97
N ARG A 345 3.95 4.02 -14.15
CA ARG A 345 4.11 4.78 -12.90
C ARG A 345 4.98 4.06 -11.88
N LEU A 346 4.79 2.75 -11.73
CA LEU A 346 5.61 1.93 -10.84
C LEU A 346 7.07 1.89 -11.30
N ILE A 347 7.34 1.80 -12.60
CA ILE A 347 8.71 1.86 -13.14
C ILE A 347 9.40 3.15 -12.69
N VAL A 348 8.77 4.31 -12.90
CA VAL A 348 9.40 5.58 -12.49
C VAL A 348 9.50 5.70 -10.97
N ALA A 349 8.50 5.24 -10.21
CA ALA A 349 8.55 5.25 -8.76
C ALA A 349 9.73 4.42 -8.23
N ILE A 350 9.92 3.21 -8.75
CA ILE A 350 11.02 2.31 -8.38
C ILE A 350 12.38 2.92 -8.74
N ILE A 351 12.54 3.41 -9.98
CA ILE A 351 13.79 4.05 -10.41
C ILE A 351 14.10 5.28 -9.55
N ALA A 352 13.10 6.09 -9.23
CA ALA A 352 13.30 7.26 -8.39
C ALA A 352 13.64 6.90 -6.94
N GLU A 353 13.09 5.80 -6.39
CA GLU A 353 13.51 5.26 -5.10
C GLU A 353 14.95 4.74 -5.12
N GLN A 354 15.38 4.07 -6.20
CA GLN A 354 16.78 3.66 -6.38
C GLN A 354 17.74 4.86 -6.42
N ILE A 355 17.35 5.95 -7.10
CA ILE A 355 18.15 7.19 -7.14
C ILE A 355 18.19 7.84 -5.75
N ALA A 356 17.06 7.89 -5.05
CA ALA A 356 16.98 8.51 -3.73
C ALA A 356 17.74 7.70 -2.64
N GLY A 357 17.71 6.36 -2.71
CA GLY A 357 18.41 5.47 -1.80
C GLY A 357 19.94 5.40 -2.02
N GLN A 358 20.46 6.01 -3.09
CA GLN A 358 21.90 6.19 -3.32
C GLN A 358 22.47 7.46 -2.68
N VAL A 359 21.63 8.27 -2.04
CA VAL A 359 22.09 9.37 -1.18
C VAL A 359 22.51 8.77 0.16
N PRO A 360 23.76 8.98 0.64
CA PRO A 360 24.24 8.36 1.87
C PRO A 360 23.32 8.65 3.05
N ASP A 361 22.86 7.58 3.71
CA ASP A 361 22.03 7.65 4.91
C ASP A 361 22.67 8.55 5.97
N SER A 362 22.04 9.69 6.22
CA SER A 362 22.16 10.33 7.53
C SER A 362 21.47 9.42 8.53
N SER A 363 22.26 8.56 9.18
CA SER A 363 21.83 7.60 10.19
C SER A 363 20.93 8.24 11.24
N PRO A 364 19.73 7.71 11.53
CA PRO A 364 18.98 8.08 12.72
C PRO A 364 19.62 7.35 13.92
N SER A 365 20.76 7.86 14.37
CA SER A 365 21.52 7.26 15.47
C SER A 365 20.76 7.42 16.79
N GLY A 366 20.84 6.37 17.61
CA GLY A 366 20.52 6.37 19.04
C GLY A 366 21.44 7.29 19.87
N PRO A 367 21.46 7.12 21.21
CA PRO A 367 21.36 8.21 22.16
C PRO A 367 22.64 9.03 22.34
N GLY A 368 22.45 10.34 22.46
CA GLY A 368 23.16 11.18 23.42
C GLY A 368 24.64 11.47 23.13
N THR A 369 24.89 12.45 22.26
CA THR A 369 26.00 13.38 22.48
C THR A 369 25.53 14.80 22.20
N THR A 370 25.64 15.62 23.24
CA THR A 370 25.30 17.04 23.32
C THR A 370 25.88 17.84 22.16
N ARG A 371 25.00 18.43 21.32
CA ARG A 371 25.38 19.53 20.44
C ARG A 371 24.64 20.80 20.86
N LYS A 372 25.44 21.82 21.20
CA LYS A 372 25.02 23.17 21.56
C LYS A 372 24.14 23.77 20.45
N PRO A 373 23.12 24.58 20.78
CA PRO A 373 22.30 25.25 19.79
C PRO A 373 23.14 26.30 19.07
N ILE A 374 23.17 26.22 17.74
CA ILE A 374 23.67 27.30 16.88
C ILE A 374 22.67 28.45 16.98
N ALA A 375 23.17 29.60 17.43
CA ALA A 375 22.42 30.82 17.63
C ALA A 375 21.82 31.32 16.31
N LEU A 376 20.51 31.54 16.30
CA LEU A 376 19.85 32.39 15.32
C LEU A 376 19.89 33.82 15.86
N ALA A 377 20.55 34.69 15.10
CA ALA A 377 20.66 36.11 15.40
C ALA A 377 19.27 36.76 15.49
N SER A 378 19.16 37.57 16.53
CA SER A 378 18.09 38.46 16.94
C SER A 378 17.72 39.51 15.88
N HIS A 379 16.42 39.72 15.72
CA HIS A 379 15.86 41.04 15.43
C HIS A 379 14.68 41.28 16.37
N GLU A 380 14.97 42.01 17.46
CA GLU A 380 13.97 42.82 18.16
C GLU A 380 13.70 44.07 17.30
N ASP A 381 12.43 44.42 17.07
CA ASP A 381 11.82 45.51 17.83
C ASP A 381 10.31 45.62 17.56
N SER A 382 9.57 45.69 18.66
CA SER A 382 8.16 46.06 18.82
C SER A 382 8.00 47.61 18.77
N PRO A 383 6.81 48.27 18.81
CA PRO A 383 5.62 47.85 19.58
C PRO A 383 4.20 48.25 19.09
N ARG A 384 3.23 47.46 19.60
CA ARG A 384 1.90 47.81 20.18
C ARG A 384 0.94 48.71 19.39
N HIS A 385 -0.30 48.22 19.18
CA HIS A 385 -1.47 48.83 19.80
C HIS A 385 -2.68 47.87 19.89
N HIS A 386 -3.26 47.83 21.09
CA HIS A 386 -4.55 47.22 21.41
C HIS A 386 -5.70 47.97 20.71
N LEU A 387 -6.81 47.29 20.37
CA LEU A 387 -8.13 47.60 20.96
C LEU A 387 -9.26 46.63 20.55
N ARG A 388 -10.05 46.34 21.58
CA ARG A 388 -11.38 45.73 21.66
C ARG A 388 -12.43 46.25 20.66
N ARG A 389 -13.41 45.37 20.40
CA ARG A 389 -14.88 45.47 20.66
C ARG A 389 -15.82 45.29 19.44
N HIS A 390 -16.85 44.49 19.70
CA HIS A 390 -18.13 44.32 19.01
C HIS A 390 -18.70 45.59 18.35
N SER A 391 -19.45 45.42 17.24
CA SER A 391 -20.92 45.63 17.17
C SER A 391 -21.48 45.38 15.77
N ARG A 392 -22.80 45.14 15.76
CA ARG A 392 -23.70 44.62 14.71
C ARG A 392 -24.16 45.70 13.68
N PRO A 393 -25.08 45.41 12.72
CA PRO A 393 -25.03 45.82 11.30
C PRO A 393 -26.01 46.98 10.92
N THR A 394 -26.42 46.98 9.62
CA THR A 394 -27.55 47.67 8.91
C THR A 394 -27.19 48.96 8.12
N PRO A 395 -27.99 49.42 7.11
CA PRO A 395 -28.18 48.88 5.74
C PRO A 395 -28.07 49.97 4.63
N VAL A 396 -28.07 49.59 3.34
CA VAL A 396 -28.62 50.46 2.27
C VAL A 396 -29.34 49.59 1.24
N ALA A 397 -30.61 49.95 1.01
CA ALA A 397 -31.53 49.34 0.07
C ALA A 397 -31.25 49.77 -1.38
N ASN A 398 -31.64 48.94 -2.34
CA ASN A 398 -32.28 49.42 -3.54
C ASN A 398 -33.40 48.46 -3.96
N CYS A 399 -34.52 49.07 -4.31
CA CYS A 399 -35.85 48.50 -4.47
C CYS A 399 -36.15 48.31 -5.97
N LEU A 400 -36.86 47.22 -6.34
CA LEU A 400 -38.11 47.23 -7.12
C LEU A 400 -38.38 45.90 -7.88
N GLN A 401 -39.24 45.09 -7.24
CA GLN A 401 -40.44 44.36 -7.71
C GLN A 401 -40.46 43.51 -9.02
N PRO A 402 -40.95 42.26 -8.92
CA PRO A 402 -41.73 41.55 -9.93
C PRO A 402 -43.25 41.52 -9.59
N LEU A 403 -44.13 41.65 -10.60
CA LEU A 403 -45.59 41.67 -10.46
C LEU A 403 -46.26 40.30 -10.76
N HIS A 404 -47.07 39.88 -9.78
CA HIS A 404 -48.36 39.15 -9.75
C HIS A 404 -48.63 37.93 -10.67
N GLN A 405 -48.93 36.74 -10.14
CA GLN A 405 -50.12 36.23 -9.38
C GLN A 405 -51.36 35.88 -10.25
N ASN A 406 -51.73 34.60 -10.19
CA ASN A 406 -52.99 33.96 -10.66
C ASN A 406 -54.23 34.57 -9.98
N PRO A 407 -55.46 34.32 -10.50
CA PRO A 407 -56.25 33.20 -9.94
C PRO A 407 -57.22 32.47 -10.92
N SER A 408 -57.46 31.19 -10.56
CA SER A 408 -58.72 30.41 -10.52
C SER A 408 -59.74 30.35 -11.68
N SER A 409 -60.16 29.11 -11.95
CA SER A 409 -61.24 28.58 -12.82
C SER A 409 -62.64 29.22 -12.66
N PRO A 410 -63.59 28.94 -13.57
CA PRO A 410 -64.47 27.77 -13.39
C PRO A 410 -64.95 27.05 -14.67
N LEU A 411 -65.69 25.95 -14.42
CA LEU A 411 -66.44 25.01 -15.27
C LEU A 411 -65.68 23.78 -15.82
#